data_AF-A0A938BLE1-F1
#
_entry.id   AF-A0A938BLE1-F1
#
_cell.length_a   1.000
_cell.length_b   1.000
_cell.length_c   1.000
_cell.angle_alpha   90.00
_cell.angle_beta   90.00
_cell.angle_gamma   90.00
#
_symmetry.space_group_name_H-M   'P 1'
#
loop_
_entity.id
_entity.type
_entity.pdbx_description
1 polymer ?
#
loop_
_entity_poly.entity_id
_entity_poly.type
_entity_poly.pdbx_seq_one_letter_code
_entity_poly.pdbx_strand_id
1 'polypeptide(L)'
;MFDRYVLSGCFKDADEVISVAKMKNHLFMGVTLCMKNLFGLPPLRRPAGRTRTYFHHAIRLSYVLPDLAMITNPCLNIIDALVGQKGREWGGEGRIADALIAGDQITATDAVGAYLMGHDPTSDWPTPPFRRDRNHLLVAAQRGFGTVNLSKIDHDLAGLTPPLAHFDSDIDESPEILHTLRQTACEQGLFYRDQRASMIDRFRGDFIYMQDGEVVWHGPDPTQITSHRAFSGRRPGSALWLKLVDPEEQEGERFEVYDRCLKLMSA
;
A
#
# COMPACT_ATOMS: atom_id res chain seq x y z
N MET A 1 -6.88 -5.43 -6.79
CA MET A 1 -7.76 -4.69 -5.85
C MET A 1 -8.73 -3.87 -6.66
N PHE A 2 -8.20 -3.14 -7.64
CA PHE A 2 -8.96 -2.50 -8.71
C PHE A 2 -8.67 -3.22 -10.03
N ASP A 3 -9.59 -3.15 -10.96
CA ASP A 3 -9.45 -3.75 -12.30
C ASP A 3 -8.69 -2.85 -13.27
N ARG A 4 -8.64 -1.54 -13.00
CA ARG A 4 -7.90 -0.57 -13.83
C ARG A 4 -7.33 0.59 -13.02
N TYR A 5 -6.26 1.16 -13.56
CA TYR A 5 -5.57 2.33 -13.03
C TYR A 5 -5.33 3.33 -14.15
N VAL A 6 -5.48 4.61 -13.86
CA VAL A 6 -5.05 5.68 -14.75
C VAL A 6 -3.59 5.99 -14.44
N LEU A 7 -2.70 5.80 -15.41
CA LEU A 7 -1.27 6.09 -15.30
C LEU A 7 -0.84 7.07 -16.41
N SER A 8 0.39 7.59 -16.29
CA SER A 8 0.99 8.45 -17.33
C SER A 8 1.07 7.73 -18.68
N GLY A 9 0.79 8.45 -19.76
CA GLY A 9 0.93 7.92 -21.12
C GLY A 9 2.35 7.48 -21.47
N CYS A 10 3.37 7.95 -20.76
CA CYS A 10 4.77 7.59 -21.02
C CYS A 10 5.03 6.08 -20.92
N PHE A 11 4.24 5.34 -20.13
CA PHE A 11 4.37 3.88 -20.05
C PHE A 11 3.94 3.15 -21.32
N LYS A 12 3.13 3.79 -22.16
CA LYS A 12 2.73 3.21 -23.46
C LYS A 12 3.86 3.25 -24.47
N ASP A 13 4.68 4.30 -24.40
CA ASP A 13 5.74 4.56 -25.37
C ASP A 13 7.12 4.10 -24.85
N ALA A 14 7.21 3.68 -23.58
CA ALA A 14 8.42 3.15 -23.00
C ALA A 14 8.64 1.70 -23.44
N ASP A 15 9.82 1.41 -23.99
CA ASP A 15 10.23 0.03 -24.26
C ASP A 15 10.44 -0.76 -22.97
N GLU A 16 10.99 -0.09 -21.94
CA GLU A 16 11.39 -0.71 -20.68
C GLU A 16 11.15 0.24 -19.50
N VAL A 17 10.88 -0.34 -18.32
CA VAL A 17 10.65 0.40 -17.08
C VAL A 17 11.72 0.02 -16.06
N ILE A 18 12.36 1.03 -15.46
CA ILE A 18 13.38 0.84 -14.41
C ILE A 18 12.90 1.54 -13.13
N SER A 19 12.91 0.81 -12.01
CA SER A 19 12.58 1.38 -10.69
C SER A 19 13.84 1.56 -9.85
N VAL A 20 14.18 2.81 -9.55
CA VAL A 20 15.29 3.15 -8.63
C VAL A 20 14.70 3.70 -7.34
N ALA A 21 14.97 3.02 -6.23
CA ALA A 21 14.44 3.36 -4.92
C ALA A 21 15.55 3.44 -3.86
N LYS A 22 15.26 4.12 -2.76
CA LYS A 22 16.13 4.15 -1.57
C LYS A 22 15.66 3.09 -0.58
N MET A 23 16.59 2.42 0.09
CA MET A 23 16.27 1.52 1.21
C MET A 23 15.75 2.31 2.41
N LYS A 24 14.44 2.28 2.69
CA LYS A 24 13.88 2.96 3.86
C LYS A 24 12.77 2.15 4.54
N ASN A 25 12.47 2.45 5.80
CA ASN A 25 11.18 2.09 6.39
C ASN A 25 10.07 3.05 5.96
N HIS A 26 8.83 2.59 6.04
CA HIS A 26 7.63 3.38 5.82
C HIS A 26 6.69 3.15 6.99
N LEU A 27 6.08 4.20 7.55
CA LEU A 27 5.21 4.05 8.73
C LEU A 27 4.00 3.16 8.43
N PHE A 28 3.33 3.42 7.30
CA PHE A 28 2.18 2.64 6.86
C PHE A 28 2.53 1.23 6.33
N MET A 29 3.50 1.11 5.42
CA MET A 29 3.76 -0.13 4.66
C MET A 29 4.95 -0.95 5.16
N GLY A 30 5.57 -0.53 6.27
CA GLY A 30 6.75 -1.16 6.85
C GLY A 30 8.06 -0.82 6.13
N VAL A 31 8.11 -1.03 4.82
CA VAL A 31 9.29 -0.77 3.98
C VAL A 31 8.96 0.13 2.79
N THR A 32 9.96 0.91 2.37
CA THR A 32 10.03 1.66 1.12
C THR A 32 11.19 1.07 0.33
N LEU A 33 10.86 0.35 -0.75
CA LEU A 33 11.79 -0.25 -1.71
C LEU A 33 11.22 -0.03 -3.13
N CYS A 34 11.58 -0.83 -4.13
CA CYS A 34 11.20 -0.59 -5.53
C CYS A 34 9.68 -0.68 -5.75
N MET A 35 8.97 -1.63 -5.13
CA MET A 35 7.52 -1.79 -5.28
C MET A 35 6.76 -0.62 -4.64
N LYS A 36 7.19 -0.17 -3.46
CA LYS A 36 6.58 1.01 -2.81
C LYS A 36 6.84 2.30 -3.58
N ASN A 37 7.97 2.38 -4.28
CA ASN A 37 8.34 3.51 -5.14
C ASN A 37 7.31 3.77 -6.25
N LEU A 38 6.69 2.70 -6.77
CA LEU A 38 5.64 2.79 -7.81
C LEU A 38 4.38 3.52 -7.33
N PHE A 39 4.21 3.75 -6.02
CA PHE A 39 3.10 4.57 -5.52
C PHE A 39 3.19 6.06 -5.90
N GLY A 40 4.29 6.48 -6.52
CA GLY A 40 4.40 7.79 -7.17
C GLY A 40 3.64 7.91 -8.49
N LEU A 41 3.16 6.80 -9.07
CA LEU A 41 2.55 6.76 -10.40
C LEU A 41 1.06 7.16 -10.45
N PRO A 42 0.21 6.86 -9.45
CA PRO A 42 -1.17 7.31 -9.47
C PRO A 42 -1.29 8.84 -9.56
N PRO A 43 -2.34 9.36 -10.22
CA PRO A 43 -2.51 10.80 -10.42
C PRO A 43 -2.52 11.60 -9.12
N LEU A 44 -1.85 12.76 -9.13
CA LEU A 44 -1.81 13.65 -7.97
C LEU A 44 -3.06 14.53 -7.86
N ARG A 45 -3.68 14.88 -8.99
CA ARG A 45 -4.83 15.79 -9.06
C ARG A 45 -5.78 15.36 -10.18
N ARG A 46 -7.03 15.74 -10.03
CA ARG A 46 -8.08 15.60 -11.04
C ARG A 46 -7.84 16.49 -12.27
N PRO A 47 -8.47 16.20 -13.41
CA PRO A 47 -9.52 15.18 -13.67
C PRO A 47 -9.01 13.78 -14.03
N ALA A 48 -7.70 13.57 -14.13
CA ALA A 48 -7.15 12.27 -14.51
C ALA A 48 -7.29 11.25 -13.36
N GLY A 49 -8.25 10.32 -13.47
CA GLY A 49 -8.43 9.19 -12.54
C GLY A 49 -8.71 9.55 -11.07
N ARG A 50 -8.68 8.54 -10.19
CA ARG A 50 -8.71 8.76 -8.73
C ARG A 50 -7.34 9.19 -8.21
N THR A 51 -7.33 10.07 -7.22
CA THR A 51 -6.09 10.66 -6.68
C THR A 51 -5.32 9.65 -5.83
N ARG A 52 -4.02 9.88 -5.65
CA ARG A 52 -3.16 9.08 -4.76
C ARG A 52 -3.76 8.85 -3.36
N THR A 53 -4.42 9.86 -2.77
CA THR A 53 -5.08 9.75 -1.46
C THR A 53 -6.17 8.67 -1.43
N TYR A 54 -6.87 8.46 -2.54
CA TYR A 54 -7.90 7.43 -2.66
C TYR A 54 -7.35 6.01 -2.45
N PHE A 55 -6.16 5.75 -2.99
CA PHE A 55 -5.48 4.47 -2.92
C PHE A 55 -4.67 4.29 -1.63
N HIS A 56 -4.25 5.40 -0.99
CA HIS A 56 -3.51 5.39 0.27
C HIS A 56 -4.43 5.18 1.49
N HIS A 57 -5.20 4.09 1.46
CA HIS A 57 -6.12 3.69 2.53
C HIS A 57 -5.79 2.29 3.03
N ALA A 58 -6.16 2.03 4.28
CA ALA A 58 -6.08 0.69 4.86
C ALA A 58 -6.86 -0.30 3.99
N ILE A 59 -6.34 -1.52 3.90
CA ILE A 59 -6.80 -2.59 3.02
C ILE A 59 -6.53 -2.34 1.54
N ARG A 60 -6.49 -1.10 1.05
CA ARG A 60 -6.22 -0.82 -0.37
C ARG A 60 -4.74 -0.85 -0.69
N LEU A 61 -3.93 -0.12 0.08
CA LEU A 61 -2.55 0.18 -0.30
C LEU A 61 -1.70 -1.09 -0.48
N SER A 62 -1.83 -2.07 0.42
CA SER A 62 -1.10 -3.35 0.37
C SER A 62 -1.39 -4.17 -0.90
N TYR A 63 -2.51 -3.92 -1.58
CA TYR A 63 -2.86 -4.58 -2.84
C TYR A 63 -2.67 -3.69 -4.06
N VAL A 64 -2.78 -2.37 -3.92
CA VAL A 64 -2.48 -1.41 -4.99
C VAL A 64 -1.01 -1.47 -5.40
N LEU A 65 -0.08 -1.66 -4.44
CA LEU A 65 1.35 -1.73 -4.77
C LEU A 65 1.68 -2.92 -5.69
N PRO A 66 1.23 -4.16 -5.40
CA PRO A 66 1.34 -5.27 -6.35
C PRO A 66 0.63 -5.00 -7.68
N ASP A 67 -0.56 -4.39 -7.66
CA ASP A 67 -1.28 -4.07 -8.90
C ASP A 67 -0.43 -3.16 -9.81
N LEU A 68 0.17 -2.10 -9.26
CA LEU A 68 1.08 -1.21 -10.00
C LEU A 68 2.32 -1.95 -10.49
N ALA A 69 2.91 -2.83 -9.66
CA ALA A 69 4.08 -3.61 -10.02
C ALA A 69 3.82 -4.59 -11.17
N MET A 70 2.64 -5.22 -11.21
CA MET A 70 2.22 -6.08 -12.31
C MET A 70 1.93 -5.29 -13.59
N ILE A 71 1.40 -4.07 -13.47
CA ILE A 71 1.09 -3.21 -14.62
C ILE A 71 2.36 -2.65 -15.26
N THR A 72 3.29 -2.14 -14.46
CA THR A 72 4.51 -1.51 -14.98
C THR A 72 5.68 -2.47 -15.16
N ASN A 73 5.62 -3.64 -14.52
CA ASN A 73 6.59 -4.74 -14.57
C ASN A 73 8.05 -4.29 -14.83
N PRO A 74 8.69 -3.56 -13.89
CA PRO A 74 10.01 -3.01 -14.15
C PRO A 74 11.04 -4.12 -14.38
N CYS A 75 11.75 -4.04 -15.51
CA CYS A 75 12.77 -5.01 -15.93
C CYS A 75 14.09 -4.87 -15.16
N LEU A 76 14.29 -3.74 -14.49
CA LEU A 76 15.42 -3.52 -13.59
C LEU A 76 14.96 -2.73 -12.35
N ASN A 77 15.30 -3.27 -11.18
CA ASN A 77 14.93 -2.75 -9.88
C ASN A 77 16.20 -2.52 -9.07
N ILE A 78 16.50 -1.26 -8.75
CA ILE A 78 17.70 -0.87 -8.03
C ILE A 78 17.30 -0.29 -6.67
N ILE A 79 17.78 -0.91 -5.61
CA ILE A 79 17.68 -0.38 -4.24
C ILE A 79 19.03 0.22 -3.87
N ASP A 80 19.09 1.54 -3.81
CA ASP A 80 20.21 2.28 -3.25
C ASP A 80 20.14 2.23 -1.72
N ALA A 81 21.03 1.42 -1.15
CA ALA A 81 21.22 1.21 0.27
C ALA A 81 22.57 1.77 0.78
N LEU A 82 23.23 2.68 0.05
CA LEU A 82 24.46 3.33 0.54
C LEU A 82 24.19 3.99 1.90
N VAL A 83 23.16 4.83 1.91
CA VAL A 83 22.54 5.38 3.12
C VAL A 83 21.03 5.18 3.03
N GLY A 84 20.50 4.26 3.84
CA GLY A 84 19.07 4.05 4.04
C GLY A 84 18.49 4.94 5.14
N GLN A 85 17.22 4.68 5.50
CA GLN A 85 16.51 5.43 6.55
C GLN A 85 15.57 4.51 7.35
N LYS A 86 15.58 4.57 8.68
CA LYS A 86 14.63 3.84 9.53
C LYS A 86 13.48 4.71 10.05
N GLY A 87 12.48 4.07 10.64
CA GLY A 87 11.35 4.70 11.34
C GLY A 87 10.17 5.01 10.42
N ARG A 88 10.31 5.99 9.53
CA ARG A 88 9.19 6.50 8.72
C ARG A 88 9.64 7.01 7.36
N GLU A 89 8.69 7.38 6.51
CA GLU A 89 8.93 7.88 5.15
C GLU A 89 9.68 9.23 5.09
N TRP A 90 9.45 10.13 6.06
CA TRP A 90 10.04 11.47 6.11
C TRP A 90 10.61 11.80 7.49
N GLY A 91 11.80 12.39 7.56
CA GLY A 91 12.42 12.77 8.84
C GLY A 91 12.85 11.56 9.69
N GLY A 92 13.05 10.40 9.08
CA GLY A 92 13.60 9.23 9.75
C GLY A 92 15.12 9.33 9.99
N GLU A 93 15.67 8.34 10.67
CA GLU A 93 17.09 8.30 11.02
C GLU A 93 17.90 7.56 9.95
N GLY A 94 19.00 8.17 9.48
CA GLY A 94 19.87 7.57 8.46
C GLY A 94 20.54 6.27 8.93
N ARG A 95 20.72 5.33 8.01
CA ARG A 95 21.37 4.03 8.26
C ARG A 95 22.38 3.74 7.16
N ILE A 96 23.66 3.62 7.52
CA ILE A 96 24.68 3.21 6.56
C ILE A 96 24.56 1.70 6.38
N ALA A 97 24.16 1.28 5.19
CA ALA A 97 24.12 -0.14 4.81
C ALA A 97 25.15 -0.49 3.73
N ASP A 98 25.73 0.53 3.07
CA ASP A 98 26.88 0.42 2.15
C ASP A 98 26.71 -0.64 1.06
N ALA A 99 25.51 -0.71 0.48
CA ALA A 99 25.16 -1.68 -0.53
C ALA A 99 24.35 -1.08 -1.69
N LEU A 100 24.42 -1.74 -2.83
CA LEU A 100 23.50 -1.59 -3.95
C LEU A 100 22.91 -2.96 -4.26
N ILE A 101 21.59 -3.02 -4.34
CA ILE A 101 20.88 -4.26 -4.69
C ILE A 101 20.22 -4.01 -6.04
N ALA A 102 20.40 -4.95 -6.97
CA ALA A 102 19.79 -4.88 -8.29
C ALA A 102 19.19 -6.23 -8.67
N GLY A 103 18.03 -6.22 -9.32
CA GLY A 103 17.38 -7.43 -9.82
C GLY A 103 16.35 -7.14 -10.90
N ASP A 104 15.98 -8.18 -11.65
CA ASP A 104 15.06 -8.12 -12.79
C ASP A 104 13.60 -8.42 -12.40
N GLN A 105 13.38 -8.94 -11.19
CA GLN A 105 12.05 -9.22 -10.66
C GLN A 105 11.82 -8.41 -9.38
N ILE A 106 10.88 -7.47 -9.43
CA ILE A 106 10.66 -6.47 -8.37
C ILE A 106 10.27 -7.05 -7.00
N THR A 107 9.48 -8.12 -6.96
CA THR A 107 9.06 -8.75 -5.70
C THR A 107 10.21 -9.50 -5.06
N ALA A 108 11.00 -10.23 -5.85
CA ALA A 108 12.20 -10.91 -5.38
C ALA A 108 13.29 -9.93 -4.93
N THR A 109 13.50 -8.85 -5.69
CA THR A 109 14.46 -7.79 -5.36
C THR A 109 14.11 -7.11 -4.05
N ASP A 110 12.83 -6.75 -3.86
CA ASP A 110 12.38 -6.16 -2.60
C ASP A 110 12.36 -7.17 -1.45
N ALA A 111 12.15 -8.46 -1.71
CA ALA A 111 12.25 -9.51 -0.68
C ALA A 111 13.68 -9.66 -0.16
N VAL A 112 14.68 -9.64 -1.07
CA VAL A 112 16.10 -9.57 -0.69
C VAL A 112 16.39 -8.28 0.06
N GLY A 113 15.87 -7.14 -0.40
CA GLY A 113 16.00 -5.86 0.29
C GLY A 113 15.44 -5.89 1.72
N ALA A 114 14.26 -6.46 1.91
CA ALA A 114 13.63 -6.62 3.23
C ALA A 114 14.45 -7.55 4.14
N TYR A 115 14.95 -8.67 3.60
CA TYR A 115 15.85 -9.57 4.33
C TYR A 115 17.15 -8.87 4.77
N LEU A 116 17.77 -8.10 3.88
CA LEU A 116 18.97 -7.31 4.18
C LEU A 116 18.71 -6.19 5.21
N MET A 117 17.47 -5.69 5.29
CA MET A 117 17.04 -4.80 6.36
C MET A 117 16.81 -5.52 7.71
N GLY A 118 16.84 -6.86 7.75
CA GLY A 118 16.58 -7.66 8.95
C GLY A 118 15.12 -8.04 9.16
N HIS A 119 14.28 -7.86 8.15
CA HIS A 119 12.86 -8.23 8.18
C HIS A 119 12.65 -9.58 7.51
N ASP A 120 11.71 -10.38 8.02
CA ASP A 120 11.28 -11.59 7.33
C ASP A 120 10.33 -11.22 6.17
N PRO A 121 10.73 -11.41 4.89
CA PRO A 121 9.88 -11.06 3.75
C PRO A 121 8.63 -11.96 3.64
N THR A 122 8.56 -13.07 4.38
CA THR A 122 7.39 -13.96 4.44
C THR A 122 6.40 -13.60 5.55
N SER A 123 6.80 -12.74 6.50
CA SER A 123 5.92 -12.24 7.55
C SER A 123 4.79 -11.38 6.96
N ASP A 124 3.64 -11.37 7.64
CA ASP A 124 2.49 -10.54 7.28
C ASP A 124 2.03 -9.73 8.49
N TRP A 125 1.08 -8.84 8.26
CA TRP A 125 0.39 -8.13 9.32
C TRP A 125 -0.13 -9.11 10.40
N PRO A 126 0.05 -8.80 11.70
CA PRO A 126 0.54 -7.54 12.29
C PRO A 126 2.06 -7.50 12.62
N THR A 127 2.86 -8.43 12.09
CA THR A 127 4.27 -8.56 12.44
C THR A 127 5.11 -7.40 11.90
N PRO A 128 6.04 -6.82 12.68
CA PRO A 128 7.00 -5.84 12.20
C PRO A 128 7.74 -6.29 10.91
N PRO A 129 7.94 -5.38 9.93
CA PRO A 129 7.59 -3.95 9.97
C PRO A 129 6.15 -3.68 9.47
N PHE A 130 5.38 -4.72 9.13
CA PHE A 130 4.04 -4.64 8.54
C PHE A 130 2.93 -4.48 9.58
N ARG A 131 3.02 -3.43 10.40
CA ARG A 131 2.13 -3.23 11.56
C ARG A 131 0.72 -2.74 11.19
N ARG A 132 0.60 -1.94 10.13
CA ARG A 132 -0.64 -1.24 9.78
C ARG A 132 -1.41 -1.90 8.64
N ASP A 133 -0.70 -2.57 7.74
CA ASP A 133 -1.32 -3.30 6.64
C ASP A 133 -0.49 -4.52 6.25
N ARG A 134 -1.10 -5.37 5.40
CA ARG A 134 -0.45 -6.58 4.90
C ARG A 134 0.87 -6.27 4.22
N ASN A 135 1.77 -7.24 4.30
CA ASN A 135 3.00 -7.23 3.53
C ASN A 135 2.69 -7.27 2.03
N HIS A 136 2.92 -6.15 1.36
CA HIS A 136 2.66 -6.00 -0.07
C HIS A 136 3.51 -6.95 -0.93
N LEU A 137 4.72 -7.31 -0.49
CA LEU A 137 5.56 -8.30 -1.18
C LEU A 137 4.93 -9.69 -1.11
N LEU A 138 4.42 -10.07 0.07
CA LEU A 138 3.71 -11.33 0.24
C LEU A 138 2.40 -11.36 -0.57
N VAL A 139 1.67 -10.23 -0.62
CA VAL A 139 0.46 -10.11 -1.45
C VAL A 139 0.79 -10.30 -2.94
N ALA A 140 1.90 -9.75 -3.43
CA ALA A 140 2.36 -9.98 -4.81
C ALA A 140 2.69 -11.45 -5.07
N ALA A 141 3.48 -12.08 -4.19
CA ALA A 141 3.84 -13.49 -4.31
C ALA A 141 2.62 -14.43 -4.26
N GLN A 142 1.64 -14.15 -3.39
CA GLN A 142 0.37 -14.90 -3.30
C GLN A 142 -0.47 -14.80 -4.58
N ARG A 143 -0.24 -13.78 -5.41
CA ARG A 143 -0.87 -13.60 -6.72
C ARG A 143 -0.03 -14.16 -7.87
N GLY A 144 1.07 -14.85 -7.56
CA GLY A 144 1.96 -15.45 -8.55
C GLY A 144 2.90 -14.45 -9.22
N PHE A 145 3.06 -13.24 -8.67
CA PHE A 145 4.00 -12.25 -9.20
C PHE A 145 5.28 -12.23 -8.36
N GLY A 146 6.27 -13.00 -8.80
CA GLY A 146 7.54 -13.18 -8.08
C GLY A 146 7.40 -14.03 -6.82
N THR A 147 8.41 -13.96 -5.95
CA THR A 147 8.46 -14.75 -4.71
C THR A 147 9.11 -13.96 -3.59
N VAL A 148 8.64 -14.19 -2.36
CA VAL A 148 9.28 -13.71 -1.12
C VAL A 148 10.15 -14.79 -0.45
N ASN A 149 10.11 -16.02 -0.95
CA ASN A 149 10.94 -17.11 -0.45
C ASN A 149 12.35 -17.00 -1.05
N LEU A 150 13.32 -16.61 -0.22
CA LEU A 150 14.73 -16.42 -0.60
C LEU A 150 15.36 -17.65 -1.25
N SER A 151 15.00 -18.86 -0.80
CA SER A 151 15.53 -20.11 -1.39
C SER A 151 15.10 -20.36 -2.84
N LYS A 152 14.12 -19.59 -3.34
CA LYS A 152 13.64 -19.63 -4.72
C LYS A 152 14.12 -18.45 -5.55
N ILE A 153 14.95 -17.58 -4.98
CA ILE A 153 15.53 -16.42 -5.67
C ILE A 153 16.98 -16.77 -5.99
N ASP A 154 17.37 -16.60 -7.24
CA ASP A 154 18.78 -16.62 -7.62
C ASP A 154 19.42 -15.29 -7.18
N HIS A 155 20.12 -15.33 -6.05
CA HIS A 155 20.74 -14.14 -5.46
C HIS A 155 22.22 -14.40 -5.14
N ASP A 156 23.07 -13.41 -5.43
CA ASP A 156 24.45 -13.38 -4.94
C ASP A 156 24.57 -12.35 -3.82
N LEU A 157 24.68 -12.86 -2.59
CA LEU A 157 24.88 -12.05 -1.38
C LEU A 157 26.30 -12.26 -0.80
N ALA A 158 27.23 -12.77 -1.60
CA ALA A 158 28.59 -13.02 -1.15
C ALA A 158 29.23 -11.73 -0.60
N GLY A 159 29.85 -11.84 0.58
CA GLY A 159 30.49 -10.71 1.25
C GLY A 159 29.54 -9.81 2.06
N LEU A 160 28.22 -10.04 2.03
CA LEU A 160 27.27 -9.33 2.87
C LEU A 160 26.96 -10.12 4.15
N THR A 161 26.77 -9.42 5.26
CA THR A 161 26.29 -9.99 6.53
C THR A 161 24.97 -9.32 6.90
N PRO A 162 23.82 -9.96 6.63
CA PRO A 162 22.51 -9.44 7.03
C PRO A 162 22.32 -9.50 8.57
N PRO A 163 21.59 -8.54 9.18
CA PRO A 163 21.09 -7.32 8.55
C PRO A 163 22.21 -6.30 8.32
N LEU A 164 22.13 -5.53 7.23
CA LEU A 164 23.14 -4.53 6.88
C LEU A 164 23.20 -3.37 7.90
N ALA A 165 22.06 -3.05 8.51
CA ALA A 165 21.95 -2.12 9.63
C ALA A 165 20.65 -2.39 10.40
N HIS A 166 20.45 -1.70 11.53
CA HIS A 166 19.19 -1.80 12.27
C HIS A 166 18.08 -0.95 11.63
N PHE A 167 17.12 -1.61 11.00
CA PHE A 167 15.91 -1.02 10.44
C PHE A 167 14.68 -1.50 11.20
N ASP A 168 13.75 -0.59 11.48
CA ASP A 168 12.39 -0.90 11.91
C ASP A 168 11.49 0.31 11.61
N SER A 169 10.20 0.07 11.37
CA SER A 169 9.23 1.15 11.26
C SER A 169 8.80 1.63 12.65
N ASP A 170 8.51 2.91 12.77
CA ASP A 170 7.97 3.50 13.98
C ASP A 170 6.59 2.88 14.30
N ILE A 171 6.20 3.02 15.57
CA ILE A 171 4.88 2.66 16.08
C ILE A 171 4.15 3.98 16.37
N ASP A 172 3.14 4.31 15.58
CA ASP A 172 2.32 5.52 15.75
C ASP A 172 1.00 5.27 16.48
N GLU A 173 0.54 4.02 16.47
CA GLU A 173 -0.75 3.60 17.06
C GLU A 173 -0.59 2.24 17.76
N SER A 174 -1.47 1.96 18.73
CA SER A 174 -1.46 0.66 19.41
C SER A 174 -1.94 -0.47 18.47
N PRO A 175 -1.49 -1.72 18.67
CA PRO A 175 -1.97 -2.87 17.90
C PRO A 175 -3.50 -3.00 17.89
N GLU A 176 -4.17 -2.67 18.99
CA GLU A 176 -5.63 -2.72 19.13
C GLU A 176 -6.33 -1.66 18.25
N ILE A 177 -5.76 -0.45 18.19
CA ILE A 177 -6.24 0.62 17.32
C ILE A 177 -6.06 0.23 15.85
N LEU A 178 -4.89 -0.30 15.49
CA LEU A 178 -4.60 -0.74 14.12
C LEU A 178 -5.51 -1.90 13.68
N HIS A 179 -5.78 -2.85 14.58
CA HIS A 179 -6.75 -3.92 14.36
C HIS A 179 -8.15 -3.35 14.10
N THR A 180 -8.62 -2.46 14.98
CA THR A 180 -9.94 -1.81 14.85
C THR A 180 -10.05 -1.04 13.54
N LEU A 181 -8.99 -0.33 13.13
CA LEU A 181 -8.96 0.42 11.88
C LEU A 181 -9.09 -0.49 10.67
N ARG A 182 -8.38 -1.61 10.65
CA ARG A 182 -8.47 -2.55 9.53
C ARG A 182 -9.82 -3.25 9.48
N GLN A 183 -10.34 -3.67 10.63
CA GLN A 183 -11.65 -4.31 10.74
C GLN A 183 -12.75 -3.37 10.24
N THR A 184 -12.83 -2.16 10.81
CA THR A 184 -13.87 -1.18 10.45
C THR A 184 -13.72 -0.70 8.99
N ALA A 185 -12.50 -0.61 8.45
CA ALA A 185 -12.31 -0.32 7.02
C ALA A 185 -12.95 -1.40 6.13
N CYS A 186 -12.89 -2.67 6.55
CA CYS A 186 -13.54 -3.76 5.84
C CYS A 186 -15.06 -3.70 5.97
N GLU A 187 -15.57 -3.56 7.20
CA GLU A 187 -17.01 -3.43 7.48
C GLU A 187 -17.65 -2.30 6.67
N GLN A 188 -16.97 -1.16 6.55
CA GLN A 188 -17.46 -0.03 5.76
C GLN A 188 -17.44 -0.28 4.26
N GLY A 189 -16.39 -0.93 3.73
CA GLY A 189 -16.37 -1.34 2.33
C GLY A 189 -17.52 -2.27 1.98
N LEU A 190 -17.81 -3.25 2.85
CA LEU A 190 -18.91 -4.19 2.68
C LEU A 190 -20.28 -3.52 2.85
N PHE A 191 -20.42 -2.62 3.83
CA PHE A 191 -21.64 -1.83 4.00
C PHE A 191 -21.93 -0.98 2.76
N TYR A 192 -20.92 -0.32 2.19
CA TYR A 192 -21.08 0.42 0.93
C TYR A 192 -21.53 -0.50 -0.22
N ARG A 193 -20.93 -1.68 -0.37
CA ARG A 193 -21.33 -2.68 -1.38
C ARG A 193 -22.82 -3.01 -1.24
N ASP A 194 -23.27 -3.29 -0.01
CA ASP A 194 -24.64 -3.72 0.27
C ASP A 194 -25.65 -2.56 0.11
N GLN A 195 -25.21 -1.32 0.36
CA GLN A 195 -26.03 -0.10 0.23
C GLN A 195 -25.82 0.65 -1.10
N ARG A 196 -25.15 0.03 -2.08
CA ARG A 196 -24.65 0.74 -3.28
C ARG A 196 -25.74 1.49 -4.04
N ALA A 197 -26.94 0.92 -4.18
CA ALA A 197 -28.06 1.56 -4.86
C ALA A 197 -28.48 2.88 -4.17
N SER A 198 -28.61 2.86 -2.84
CA SER A 198 -28.93 4.04 -2.02
C SER A 198 -27.81 5.08 -2.06
N MET A 199 -26.55 4.64 -2.04
CA MET A 199 -25.40 5.54 -2.16
C MET A 199 -25.39 6.27 -3.50
N ILE A 200 -25.66 5.56 -4.60
CA ILE A 200 -25.74 6.15 -5.95
C ILE A 200 -26.86 7.18 -6.04
N ASP A 201 -28.05 6.87 -5.52
CA ASP A 201 -29.20 7.79 -5.54
C ASP A 201 -28.86 9.13 -4.86
N ARG A 202 -28.14 9.07 -3.73
CA ARG A 202 -27.86 10.24 -2.89
C ARG A 202 -26.58 11.00 -3.27
N PHE A 203 -25.56 10.31 -3.76
CA PHE A 203 -24.19 10.85 -3.81
C PHE A 203 -23.48 10.61 -5.15
N ARG A 204 -24.19 10.28 -6.24
CA ARG A 204 -23.57 10.00 -7.54
C ARG A 204 -22.57 11.09 -7.96
N GLY A 205 -21.37 10.67 -8.34
CA GLY A 205 -20.30 11.55 -8.80
C GLY A 205 -19.48 12.20 -7.68
N ASP A 206 -19.95 12.16 -6.44
CA ASP A 206 -19.21 12.68 -5.29
C ASP A 206 -18.30 11.62 -4.67
N PHE A 207 -17.24 12.12 -4.03
CA PHE A 207 -16.49 11.34 -3.06
C PHE A 207 -17.24 11.39 -1.73
N ILE A 208 -17.32 10.26 -1.05
CA ILE A 208 -17.86 10.13 0.29
C ILE A 208 -16.76 9.67 1.23
N TYR A 209 -16.75 10.24 2.43
CA TYR A 209 -16.11 9.62 3.58
C TYR A 209 -17.19 8.99 4.43
N MET A 210 -17.00 7.72 4.75
CA MET A 210 -17.89 6.97 5.62
C MET A 210 -17.20 6.67 6.95
N GLN A 211 -17.98 6.65 8.03
CA GLN A 211 -17.56 6.11 9.31
C GLN A 211 -18.75 5.46 10.03
N ASP A 212 -18.54 4.27 10.61
CA ASP A 212 -19.56 3.53 11.36
C ASP A 212 -20.91 3.38 10.62
N GLY A 213 -20.87 3.25 9.29
CA GLY A 213 -22.07 3.06 8.44
C GLY A 213 -22.75 4.37 8.00
N GLU A 214 -22.22 5.53 8.39
CA GLU A 214 -22.76 6.83 8.03
C GLU A 214 -21.83 7.56 7.05
N VAL A 215 -22.41 8.32 6.11
CA VAL A 215 -21.65 9.28 5.29
C VAL A 215 -21.43 10.53 6.13
N VAL A 216 -20.20 10.72 6.61
CA VAL A 216 -19.81 11.84 7.48
C VAL A 216 -19.34 13.06 6.69
N TRP A 217 -19.00 12.87 5.41
CA TRP A 217 -18.69 13.94 4.48
C TRP A 217 -18.92 13.48 3.03
N HIS A 218 -19.32 14.39 2.16
CA HIS A 218 -19.26 14.17 0.71
C HIS A 218 -18.88 15.44 -0.04
N GLY A 219 -18.35 15.29 -1.24
CA GLY A 219 -18.11 16.40 -2.13
C GLY A 219 -17.30 16.03 -3.36
N PRO A 220 -17.09 17.02 -4.23
CA PRO A 220 -16.48 16.75 -5.52
C PRO A 220 -15.00 16.48 -5.38
N ASP A 221 -14.27 16.88 -4.32
CA ASP A 221 -12.81 16.74 -4.18
C ASP A 221 -12.33 16.49 -2.74
N PRO A 222 -11.88 15.27 -2.39
CA PRO A 222 -11.41 14.98 -1.04
C PRO A 222 -10.03 15.60 -0.75
N THR A 223 -9.29 16.10 -1.76
CA THR A 223 -7.98 16.72 -1.54
C THR A 223 -8.05 18.10 -0.88
N GLN A 224 -9.24 18.70 -0.85
CA GLN A 224 -9.50 19.99 -0.18
C GLN A 224 -9.63 19.85 1.34
N ILE A 225 -9.75 18.62 1.84
CA ILE A 225 -9.81 18.37 3.27
C ILE A 225 -8.41 18.49 3.86
N THR A 226 -8.21 19.52 4.69
CA THR A 226 -6.96 19.76 5.42
C THR A 226 -6.89 19.01 6.74
N SER A 227 -8.03 18.60 7.30
CA SER A 227 -8.12 17.86 8.55
C SER A 227 -9.35 16.97 8.57
N HIS A 228 -9.15 15.67 8.79
CA HIS A 228 -10.23 14.71 8.98
C HIS A 228 -10.88 14.81 10.36
N ARG A 229 -10.28 15.54 11.32
CA ARG A 229 -10.79 15.66 12.70
C ARG A 229 -12.18 16.30 12.78
N ALA A 230 -12.55 17.12 11.80
CA ALA A 230 -13.85 17.82 11.80
C ALA A 230 -15.05 16.88 11.64
N PHE A 231 -14.83 15.66 11.13
CA PHE A 231 -15.89 14.68 10.87
C PHE A 231 -15.47 13.24 11.22
N SER A 232 -14.36 13.08 11.93
CA SER A 232 -14.01 11.80 12.54
C SER A 232 -14.92 11.55 13.75
N GLY A 233 -15.58 10.39 13.77
CA GLY A 233 -16.41 9.88 14.82
C GLY A 233 -15.67 9.70 16.15
N ARG A 234 -16.44 9.47 17.21
CA ARG A 234 -15.92 9.41 18.59
C ARG A 234 -15.21 8.10 18.93
N ARG A 235 -15.35 7.05 18.11
CA ARG A 235 -14.78 5.72 18.35
C ARG A 235 -13.30 5.70 17.93
N PRO A 236 -12.35 5.55 18.87
CA PRO A 236 -10.93 5.46 18.54
C PRO A 236 -10.66 4.31 17.58
N GLY A 237 -9.82 4.55 16.57
CA GLY A 237 -9.45 3.53 15.60
C GLY A 237 -10.54 3.16 14.59
N SER A 238 -11.75 3.72 14.64
CA SER A 238 -12.71 3.51 13.55
C SER A 238 -12.20 4.15 12.26
N ALA A 239 -12.10 3.38 11.18
CA ALA A 239 -11.57 3.86 9.92
C ALA A 239 -12.51 4.88 9.31
N LEU A 240 -11.95 5.99 8.84
CA LEU A 240 -12.62 6.87 7.91
C LEU A 240 -12.42 6.28 6.50
N TRP A 241 -13.48 5.80 5.84
CA TRP A 241 -13.36 5.07 4.56
C TRP A 241 -13.77 5.96 3.38
N LEU A 242 -12.85 6.19 2.44
CA LEU A 242 -13.07 7.05 1.27
C LEU A 242 -13.61 6.24 0.08
N LYS A 243 -14.62 6.74 -0.63
CA LYS A 243 -15.12 6.13 -1.87
C LYS A 243 -15.59 7.18 -2.87
N LEU A 244 -15.30 7.01 -4.14
CA LEU A 244 -16.00 7.72 -5.22
C LEU A 244 -17.26 6.92 -5.52
N VAL A 245 -18.42 7.58 -5.45
CA VAL A 245 -19.71 6.98 -5.78
C VAL A 245 -19.91 7.06 -7.30
N ASP A 246 -19.21 6.17 -7.98
CA ASP A 246 -19.29 5.99 -9.43
C ASP A 246 -20.38 4.95 -9.76
N PRO A 247 -21.50 5.35 -10.41
CA PRO A 247 -22.57 4.43 -10.78
C PRO A 247 -22.12 3.28 -11.68
N GLU A 248 -21.09 3.51 -12.49
CA GLU A 248 -20.54 2.53 -13.43
C GLU A 248 -19.44 1.66 -12.80
N GLU A 249 -18.95 2.03 -11.60
CA GLU A 249 -17.77 1.43 -10.94
C GLU A 249 -16.63 1.15 -11.92
N GLN A 250 -16.22 2.17 -12.67
CA GLN A 250 -15.28 1.99 -13.78
C GLN A 250 -13.96 1.38 -13.33
N GLU A 251 -13.47 1.69 -12.13
CA GLU A 251 -12.22 1.12 -11.62
C GLU A 251 -12.33 -0.33 -11.13
N GLY A 252 -13.54 -0.88 -10.97
CA GLY A 252 -13.74 -2.27 -10.57
C GLY A 252 -13.12 -2.61 -9.21
N GLU A 253 -13.47 -1.86 -8.16
CA GLU A 253 -13.02 -2.20 -6.80
C GLU A 253 -13.58 -3.54 -6.33
N ARG A 254 -12.72 -4.48 -5.94
CA ARG A 254 -13.10 -5.85 -5.57
C ARG A 254 -13.43 -5.96 -4.09
N PHE A 255 -14.71 -5.89 -3.76
CA PHE A 255 -15.16 -5.88 -2.37
C PHE A 255 -14.93 -7.21 -1.62
N GLU A 256 -14.75 -8.32 -2.32
CA GLU A 256 -14.43 -9.63 -1.75
C GLU A 256 -13.06 -9.64 -1.03
N VAL A 257 -12.19 -8.66 -1.33
CA VAL A 257 -10.93 -8.46 -0.60
C VAL A 257 -11.23 -8.09 0.86
N TYR A 258 -12.22 -7.24 1.12
CA TYR A 258 -12.62 -6.86 2.48
C TYR A 258 -13.17 -8.05 3.27
N ASP A 259 -14.03 -8.87 2.64
CA ASP A 259 -14.53 -10.12 3.24
C ASP A 259 -13.39 -11.07 3.63
N ARG A 260 -12.39 -11.21 2.75
CA ARG A 260 -11.22 -12.06 3.02
C ARG A 260 -10.36 -11.50 4.15
N CYS A 261 -10.16 -10.19 4.20
CA CYS A 261 -9.42 -9.55 5.27
C CYS A 261 -10.08 -9.75 6.64
N LEU A 262 -11.40 -9.65 6.74
CA LEU A 262 -12.12 -9.95 7.98
C LEU A 262 -11.93 -11.42 8.40
N LYS A 263 -12.05 -12.36 7.46
CA LYS A 263 -11.82 -13.79 7.75
C LYS A 263 -10.41 -14.08 8.26
N LEU A 264 -9.40 -13.40 7.70
CA LEU A 264 -8.01 -13.53 8.15
C LEU A 264 -7.76 -12.92 9.53
N MET A 265 -8.53 -11.91 9.95
CA MET A 265 -8.44 -11.32 11.29
C MET A 265 -9.11 -12.19 12.37
N SER A 266 -10.10 -13.00 11.97
CA SER A 266 -10.83 -13.89 12.87
C SER A 266 -10.21 -15.28 13.04
N ALA A 267 -9.17 -15.60 12.28
CA ALA A 267 -8.49 -16.90 12.25
C ALA A 267 -7.24 -16.88 13.14
#